data_AF-A0A1I1JJU3-F1
#
_entry.id   AF-A0A1I1JJU3-F1
#
_cell.length_a   1.000
_cell.length_b   1.000
_cell.length_c   1.000
_cell.angle_alpha   90.00
_cell.angle_beta   90.00
_cell.angle_gamma   90.00
#
_symmetry.space_group_name_H-M   'P 1'
#
loop_
_entity.id
_entity.type
_entity.pdbx_description
1 polymer ?
#
loop_
_entity_poly.entity_id
_entity_poly.type
_entity_poly.pdbx_seq_one_letter_code
_entity_poly.pdbx_strand_id
1 'polypeptide(L)'
;MNQILAFMHNFNIPFDNNLAERDLHMAKVKQKISGTFRSINGANAFTRIRGYVSTVRKKGLNTLDCLNSIFTLNPFDPTLV
;
A
#
# COMPACT_ATOMS: atom_id res chain seq x y z
N MET A 1 -1.69 15.75 18.70
CA MET A 1 -2.17 14.86 19.79
C MET A 1 -3.65 14.46 19.65
N ASN A 2 -4.48 15.19 18.89
CA ASN A 2 -5.95 14.96 18.84
C ASN A 2 -6.45 13.93 17.79
N GLN A 3 -5.59 13.42 16.89
CA GLN A 3 -6.03 12.51 15.81
C GLN A 3 -6.09 11.04 16.25
N ILE A 4 -5.31 10.65 17.26
CA ILE A 4 -5.23 9.25 17.73
C ILE A 4 -6.56 8.80 18.34
N LEU A 5 -7.28 9.70 19.03
CA LEU A 5 -8.56 9.42 19.65
C LEU A 5 -9.76 9.75 18.75
N ALA A 6 -9.54 10.10 17.48
CA ALA A 6 -10.61 10.52 16.59
C ALA A 6 -11.68 9.42 16.37
N PHE A 7 -11.32 8.14 16.49
CA PHE A 7 -12.26 7.02 16.45
C PHE A 7 -13.30 7.06 17.59
N MET A 8 -13.02 7.73 18.72
CA MET A 8 -13.96 7.86 19.83
C MET A 8 -15.14 8.78 19.50
N HIS A 9 -14.95 9.71 18.55
CA HIS A 9 -15.94 10.72 18.20
C HIS A 9 -16.43 10.59 16.74
N ASN A 10 -15.68 9.90 15.88
CA ASN A 10 -16.03 9.66 14.48
C ASN A 10 -15.93 8.15 14.17
N PHE A 11 -17.07 7.48 14.15
CA PHE A 11 -17.18 6.04 13.91
C PHE A 11 -16.80 5.60 12.48
N ASN A 12 -16.61 6.53 11.54
CA ASN A 12 -16.05 6.20 10.22
C ASN A 12 -14.53 5.94 10.28
N ILE A 13 -13.88 6.32 11.38
CA ILE A 13 -12.46 6.04 11.61
C ILE A 13 -12.37 4.73 12.41
N PRO A 14 -11.76 3.67 11.84
CA PRO A 14 -11.58 2.41 12.55
C PRO A 14 -10.69 2.61 13.78
N PHE A 15 -10.96 1.86 14.85
CA PHE A 15 -10.15 1.90 16.07
C PHE A 15 -8.75 1.29 15.87
N ASP A 16 -8.63 0.38 14.89
CA ASP A 16 -7.42 -0.38 14.61
C ASP A 16 -6.65 0.15 13.38
N ASN A 17 -5.38 -0.25 13.31
CA ASN A 17 -4.49 0.06 12.19
C ASN A 17 -4.21 -1.15 11.30
N ASN A 18 -5.14 -2.12 11.25
CA ASN A 18 -4.92 -3.42 10.61
C ASN A 18 -4.48 -3.30 9.15
N LEU A 19 -4.97 -2.29 8.42
CA LEU A 19 -4.62 -2.07 7.03
C LEU A 19 -3.15 -1.65 6.86
N ALA A 20 -2.66 -0.70 7.65
CA ALA A 20 -1.27 -0.27 7.53
C ALA A 20 -0.30 -1.36 8.01
N GLU A 21 -0.68 -2.11 9.05
CA GLU A 21 0.11 -3.25 9.52
C GLU A 21 0.23 -4.36 8.46
N ARG A 22 -0.88 -4.71 7.80
CA ARG A 22 -0.87 -5.67 6.69
C ARG A 22 0.01 -5.22 5.53
N ASP A 23 -0.01 -3.93 5.22
CA ASP A 23 0.83 -3.34 4.16
C ASP A 23 2.33 -3.48 4.50
N LEU A 24 2.71 -3.21 5.75
CA LEU A 24 4.11 -3.28 6.22
C LEU A 24 4.59 -4.73 6.43
N HIS A 25 3.69 -5.65 6.80
CA HIS A 25 4.03 -7.03 7.14
C HIS A 25 4.83 -7.72 6.03
N MET A 26 4.48 -7.47 4.77
CA MET A 26 5.18 -8.11 3.65
C MET A 26 6.61 -7.61 3.45
N ALA A 27 6.93 -6.38 3.86
CA ALA A 27 8.33 -5.93 3.91
C ALA A 27 9.12 -6.72 4.95
N LYS A 28 8.52 -6.99 6.12
CA LYS A 28 9.16 -7.79 7.18
C LYS A 28 9.33 -9.26 6.77
N VAL A 29 8.31 -9.85 6.14
CA VAL A 29 8.39 -11.20 5.55
C VAL A 29 9.53 -11.26 4.53
N LYS A 30 9.65 -10.24 3.66
CA LYS A 30 10.73 -10.17 2.68
C LYS A 30 12.10 -10.18 3.33
N GLN A 31 12.28 -9.39 4.39
CA GLN A 31 13.51 -9.32 5.17
C GLN A 31 13.83 -10.61 5.97
N LYS A 32 12.82 -11.31 6.48
CA LYS A 32 13.02 -12.44 7.40
C LYS A 32 13.16 -13.78 6.67
N ILE A 33 12.31 -14.05 5.68
CA ILE A 33 12.14 -15.41 5.13
C ILE A 33 12.09 -15.50 3.60
N SER A 34 11.93 -14.41 2.85
CA SER A 34 11.86 -14.45 1.37
C SER A 34 13.15 -13.97 0.70
N GLY A 35 14.30 -14.48 1.16
CA GLY A 35 15.61 -14.23 0.54
C GLY A 35 16.17 -12.82 0.71
N THR A 36 15.56 -12.01 1.59
CA THR A 36 15.98 -10.66 2.00
C THR A 36 16.11 -9.65 0.83
N PHE A 37 16.44 -8.40 1.15
CA PHE A 37 16.76 -7.40 0.14
C PHE A 37 18.27 -7.40 -0.09
N ARG A 38 18.69 -7.65 -1.34
CA ARG A 38 20.11 -7.68 -1.73
C ARG A 38 20.66 -6.29 -2.08
N SER A 39 19.78 -5.30 -2.25
CA SER A 39 20.15 -3.91 -2.52
C SER A 39 19.04 -2.96 -2.07
N ILE A 40 19.42 -1.72 -1.78
CA ILE A 40 18.48 -0.62 -1.50
C ILE A 40 17.56 -0.38 -2.70
N ASN A 41 18.09 -0.43 -3.92
CA ASN A 41 17.28 -0.27 -5.14
C ASN A 41 16.18 -1.33 -5.24
N GLY A 42 16.48 -2.60 -4.92
CA GLY A 42 15.48 -3.65 -4.89
C GLY A 42 14.41 -3.45 -3.80
N ALA A 43 14.81 -2.93 -2.63
CA ALA A 43 13.88 -2.56 -1.57
C ALA A 43 12.96 -1.40 -2.01
N ASN A 44 13.51 -0.38 -2.65
CA ASN A 44 12.76 0.78 -3.16
C ASN A 44 11.77 0.37 -4.27
N ALA A 45 12.17 -0.52 -5.17
CA ALA A 45 11.27 -1.06 -6.19
C ALA A 45 10.12 -1.85 -5.54
N PHE A 46 10.43 -2.68 -4.54
CA PHE A 46 9.43 -3.45 -3.80
C PHE A 46 8.42 -2.54 -3.09
N THR A 47 8.88 -1.52 -2.35
CA THR A 47 7.98 -0.60 -1.64
C THR A 47 7.15 0.23 -2.62
N ARG A 48 7.72 0.68 -3.75
CA ARG A 48 6.99 1.42 -4.78
C ARG A 48 5.83 0.61 -5.38
N ILE A 49 6.09 -0.62 -5.80
CA ILE A 49 5.07 -1.50 -6.40
C ILE A 49 3.96 -1.80 -5.39
N ARG A 50 4.35 -2.16 -4.16
CA ARG A 50 3.39 -2.48 -3.09
C ARG A 50 2.58 -1.26 -2.66
N GLY A 51 3.19 -0.08 -2.61
CA GLY A 51 2.52 1.18 -2.34
C GLY A 51 1.44 1.47 -3.38
N TYR A 52 1.77 1.36 -4.67
CA TYR A 52 0.79 1.53 -5.76
C TYR A 52 -0.40 0.58 -5.61
N VAL A 53 -0.14 -0.72 -5.43
CA VAL A 53 -1.19 -1.73 -5.25
C VAL A 53 -2.06 -1.45 -4.01
N SER A 54 -1.46 -1.03 -2.89
CA SER A 54 -2.20 -0.67 -1.68
C SER A 54 -3.13 0.53 -1.94
N THR A 55 -2.64 1.58 -2.62
CA THR A 55 -3.45 2.76 -2.96
C THR A 55 -4.62 2.40 -3.87
N VAL A 56 -4.38 1.62 -4.93
CA VAL A 56 -5.42 1.14 -5.85
C VAL A 56 -6.51 0.36 -5.11
N ARG A 57 -6.13 -0.54 -4.21
CA ARG A 57 -7.08 -1.31 -3.40
C ARG A 57 -7.86 -0.43 -2.42
N LYS A 58 -7.22 0.57 -1.81
CA LYS A 58 -7.88 1.52 -0.90
C LYS A 58 -8.95 2.36 -1.61
N LYS A 59 -8.80 2.58 -2.91
CA LYS A 59 -9.77 3.26 -3.77
C LYS A 59 -10.85 2.33 -4.34
N GLY A 60 -10.83 1.04 -4.00
CA GLY A 60 -11.80 0.06 -4.50
C GLY A 60 -11.64 -0.28 -5.99
N LEU A 61 -10.47 0.00 -6.56
CA LEU A 61 -10.20 -0.18 -7.98
C LEU A 61 -9.57 -1.54 -8.28
N ASN A 62 -9.77 -2.03 -9.50
CA ASN A 62 -9.18 -3.29 -9.95
C ASN A 62 -7.66 -3.13 -10.14
N THR A 63 -6.90 -3.89 -9.36
CA THR A 63 -5.43 -3.83 -9.37
C THR A 63 -4.82 -4.27 -10.71
N LEU A 64 -5.39 -5.29 -11.37
CA LEU A 64 -4.87 -5.76 -12.65
C LEU A 64 -5.11 -4.75 -13.75
N ASP A 65 -6.29 -4.13 -13.79
CA ASP A 65 -6.62 -3.11 -14.79
C ASP A 65 -5.71 -1.87 -14.63
N CYS A 66 -5.50 -1.42 -13.39
CA CYS A 66 -4.56 -0.33 -13.09
C CYS A 66 -3.12 -0.70 -13.48
N LEU A 67 -2.67 -1.93 -13.21
CA LEU A 67 -1.34 -2.39 -13.62
C LEU A 67 -1.20 -2.44 -15.15
N ASN A 68 -2.21 -2.95 -15.86
CA ASN A 68 -2.23 -2.99 -17.32
C ASN A 68 -2.12 -1.58 -17.92
N SER A 69 -2.81 -0.61 -17.33
CA SER A 69 -2.79 0.80 -17.76
C SER A 69 -1.37 1.40 -17.80
N ILE A 70 -0.51 1.01 -16.84
CA ILE A 70 0.89 1.44 -16.76
C ILE A 70 1.69 0.91 -17.95
N PHE A 71 1.43 -0.33 -18.38
CA PHE A 71 2.13 -0.96 -19.50
C PHE A 71 1.61 -0.52 -20.87
N THR A 72 0.35 -0.07 -20.96
CA THR A 72 -0.25 0.42 -22.21
C THR A 72 -0.06 1.92 -22.45
N LEU A 73 0.88 2.57 -21.74
CA LEU A 73 1.18 4.01 -21.83
C LEU A 73 -0.03 4.93 -21.54
N ASN A 74 -1.02 4.44 -20.79
CA ASN A 74 -2.12 5.25 -20.27
C ASN A 74 -2.17 5.11 -18.74
N PRO A 75 -1.16 5.62 -18.02
CA PRO A 75 -0.98 5.33 -16.61
C PRO A 75 -2.14 5.90 -15.79
N PHE A 76 -2.84 5.01 -15.09
CA PHE A 76 -3.84 5.39 -14.12
C PHE A 76 -3.19 5.86 -12.81
N ASP A 77 -3.48 7.09 -12.40
CA ASP A 77 -3.07 7.63 -11.10
C ASP A 77 -4.20 7.43 -10.06
N PRO A 78 -4.02 6.49 -9.11
CA PRO A 78 -5.01 6.22 -8.07
C PRO A 78 -5.11 7.31 -7.00
N THR A 79 -4.26 8.34 -7.03
CA THR A 79 -4.35 9.45 -6.07
C THR A 79 -5.29 10.57 -6.52
N LEU A 80 -5.64 10.60 -7.82
CA LEU A 80 -6.49 11.62 -8.43
C LEU A 80 -7.99 11.26 -8.45
N VAL A 81 -8.31 10.02 -8.06
CA VAL A 81 -9.69 9.50 -7.84
C VAL A 81 -9.90 9.41 -6.35
#